data_AF-A0A3M1K3C5-F1
#
_entry.id   AF-A0A3M1K3C5-F1
#
_cell.length_a   1.000
_cell.length_b   1.000
_cell.length_c   1.000
_cell.angle_alpha   90.00
_cell.angle_beta   90.00
_cell.angle_gamma   90.00
#
_symmetry.space_group_name_H-M   'P 1'
#
loop_
_entity.id
_entity.type
_entity.pdbx_description
1 polymer ?
#
loop_
_entity_poly.entity_id
_entity_poly.type
_entity_poly.pdbx_seq_one_letter_code
_entity_poly.pdbx_strand_id
1 'polypeptide(L)' 'MAVNPHVARARKALKRAGIEYHYLEYGDYFRQWRRRLAIKMWSGWPLFPMVFVNGVLVGGADETEALIRSGELDKVAPAS' A
#
# COMPACT_ATOMS: atom_id res chain seq x y z
N MET A 1 15.82 7.78 10.85
CA MET A 1 14.46 7.64 10.27
C MET A 1 14.53 7.68 8.75
N ALA A 2 14.62 6.52 8.09
CA ALA A 2 14.51 6.46 6.63
C ALA A 2 13.02 6.38 6.26
N VAL A 3 12.41 7.52 5.95
CA VAL A 3 11.03 7.55 5.43
C VAL A 3 11.08 7.10 3.98
N ASN A 4 10.43 5.99 3.64
CA ASN A 4 10.37 5.51 2.26
C ASN A 4 9.50 6.48 1.41
N PRO A 5 10.07 7.16 0.40
CA PRO A 5 9.34 8.15 -0.38
C PRO A 5 8.19 7.54 -1.20
N HIS A 6 8.28 6.27 -1.59
CA HIS A 6 7.22 5.58 -2.33
C HIS A 6 5.95 5.38 -1.49
N VAL A 7 6.09 5.22 -0.17
CA VAL A 7 4.94 5.15 0.75
C VAL A 7 4.18 6.47 0.76
N ALA A 8 4.90 7.59 0.83
CA ALA A 8 4.30 8.92 0.76
C ALA A 8 3.64 9.17 -0.61
N ARG A 9 4.24 8.66 -1.70
CA ARG A 9 3.72 8.78 -3.06
C ARG A 9 2.37 8.07 -3.22
N ALA A 10 2.28 6.80 -2.82
CA ALA A 10 1.05 6.02 -2.86
C ALA A 10 -0.08 6.68 -2.03
N ARG A 11 0.23 7.13 -0.81
CA ARG A 11 -0.73 7.85 0.06
C ARG A 11 -1.26 9.13 -0.57
N LYS A 12 -0.38 9.91 -1.23
CA LYS A 12 -0.78 11.12 -1.95
C LYS A 12 -1.63 10.80 -3.17
N ALA A 13 -1.35 9.71 -3.88
CA ALA A 13 -2.16 9.25 -5.00
C ALA A 13 -3.58 8.90 -4.55
N LEU A 14 -3.73 8.06 -3.52
CA LEU A 14 -5.02 7.67 -2.94
C LEU A 14 -5.80 8.89 -2.43
N LYS A 15 -5.14 9.80 -1.70
CA LYS A 15 -5.77 11.03 -1.21
C LYS A 15 -6.27 11.92 -2.35
N ARG A 16 -5.52 12.05 -3.44
CA ARG A 16 -5.92 12.84 -4.62
C ARG A 16 -7.08 12.20 -5.38
N ALA A 17 -7.15 10.87 -5.38
CA ALA A 17 -8.26 10.12 -5.96
C ALA A 17 -9.54 10.16 -5.07
N GLY A 18 -9.47 10.73 -3.86
CA GLY A 18 -10.60 10.73 -2.92
C GLY A 18 -10.89 9.35 -2.31
N ILE A 19 -9.94 8.41 -2.42
CA ILE A 19 -10.10 7.04 -1.93
C ILE A 19 -9.67 7.01 -0.46
N GLU A 20 -10.59 6.59 0.41
CA GLU A 20 -10.28 6.32 1.81
C GLU A 20 -9.37 5.11 1.94
N TYR A 21 -8.38 5.20 2.83
CA TYR A 21 -7.45 4.11 3.08
C TYR A 21 -7.04 4.07 4.54
N HIS A 22 -6.79 2.86 5.03
CA HIS A 22 -6.18 2.66 6.33
C HIS A 22 -4.66 2.54 6.19
N TYR A 23 -3.90 3.34 6.93
CA TYR A 23 -2.45 3.33 6.89
C TYR A 23 -1.87 2.58 8.10
N LEU A 24 -1.20 1.46 7.81
CA LEU A 24 -0.49 0.67 8.82
C LEU A 24 1.00 0.99 8.78
N GLU A 25 1.48 1.72 9.78
CA GLU A 25 2.89 2.02 9.94
C GLU A 25 3.61 0.96 10.76
N TYR A 26 4.31 0.06 10.08
CA TYR A 26 5.16 -0.93 10.74
C TYR A 26 6.55 -0.38 11.11
N GLY A 27 6.60 0.83 11.70
CA GLY A 27 7.74 1.40 12.45
C GLY A 27 9.16 1.31 11.86
N ASP A 28 10.15 1.68 12.69
CA ASP A 28 11.59 1.56 12.38
C ASP A 28 12.08 0.10 12.57
N TYR A 29 13.23 -0.23 11.96
CA TYR A 29 13.88 -1.56 11.99
C TYR A 29 13.99 -2.14 13.40
N PHE A 30 14.17 -1.30 14.42
CA PHE A 30 14.44 -1.74 15.79
C PHE A 30 13.23 -2.31 16.54
N ARG A 31 11.98 -2.03 16.15
CA ARG A 31 10.81 -2.40 16.97
C ARG A 31 9.73 -3.19 16.25
N GLN A 32 9.75 -3.28 14.92
CA GLN A 32 8.68 -3.94 14.16
C GLN A 32 9.17 -4.88 13.03
N TRP A 33 10.44 -5.26 13.05
CA TRP A 33 11.04 -6.14 12.03
C TRP A 33 10.29 -7.47 11.86
N ARG A 34 9.82 -8.10 12.95
CA ARG A 34 9.06 -9.37 12.90
C ARG A 34 7.77 -9.23 12.10
N ARG A 35 6.99 -8.17 12.35
CA ARG A 35 5.74 -7.90 11.62
C ARG A 35 6.01 -7.56 10.15
N ARG A 36 7.05 -6.76 9.89
CA ARG A 36 7.51 -6.46 8.52
C ARG A 36 7.94 -7.70 7.75
N LEU A 37 8.65 -8.63 8.39
CA LEU A 37 9.08 -9.86 7.75
C LEU A 37 7.89 -10.80 7.53
N ALA A 38 7.03 -10.95 8.53
CA ALA A 38 5.84 -11.79 8.46
C ALA A 38 4.91 -11.35 7.32
N ILE A 39 4.63 -10.05 7.16
CA ILE A 39 3.75 -9.57 6.09
C ILE A 39 4.37 -9.81 4.70
N LYS A 40 5.69 -9.65 4.54
CA LYS A 40 6.39 -9.97 3.28
C LYS A 40 6.31 -11.45 2.93
N MET A 41 6.51 -12.32 3.92
CA MET A 41 6.43 -13.77 3.70
C MET A 41 5.00 -14.21 3.40
N TRP A 42 4.02 -13.65 4.11
CA TRP A 42 2.61 -13.98 3.91
C TRP A 42 2.08 -13.47 2.57
N SER A 43 2.43 -12.25 2.16
CA SER A 43 1.97 -11.66 0.90
C SER A 43 2.75 -12.15 -0.32
N GLY A 44 3.92 -12.76 -0.13
CA GLY A 44 4.86 -13.09 -1.21
C GLY A 44 5.51 -11.86 -1.85
N TRP A 45 5.29 -10.65 -1.31
CA TRP A 45 5.77 -9.41 -1.91
C TRP A 45 6.98 -8.86 -1.14
N PRO A 46 8.08 -8.51 -1.81
CA PRO A 46 9.31 -8.15 -1.13
C PRO A 46 9.41 -6.67 -0.71
N LEU A 47 8.63 -5.77 -1.32
CA LEU A 47 8.84 -4.32 -1.28
C LEU A 47 7.74 -3.55 -0.51
N PHE A 48 8.07 -2.34 -0.06
CA PHE A 48 7.09 -1.40 0.49
C PHE A 48 7.02 -0.14 -0.40
N PRO A 49 5.85 0.51 -0.53
CA PRO A 49 4.57 0.17 0.09
C PRO A 49 3.96 -1.13 -0.46
N MET A 50 3.12 -1.77 0.35
CA MET A 50 2.18 -2.81 -0.10
C MET A 50 0.79 -2.23 0.03
N VAL A 51 0.05 -2.17 -1.06
CA VAL A 51 -1.32 -1.67 -1.10
C VAL A 51 -2.25 -2.86 -1.27
N PHE A 52 -3.20 -2.98 -0.36
CA PHE A 52 -4.24 -4.01 -0.39
C PHE A 52 -5.59 -3.35 -0.63
N VAL A 53 -6.37 -3.92 -1.53
CA VAL A 53 -7.75 -3.54 -1.80
C VAL A 53 -8.60 -4.77 -1.56
N ASN A 54 -9.57 -4.68 -0.64
CA ASN A 54 -10.43 -5.81 -0.28
C ASN A 54 -9.67 -7.10 0.08
N GLY A 55 -8.55 -6.95 0.79
CA GLY A 55 -7.70 -8.07 1.21
C GLY A 55 -6.80 -8.64 0.10
N VAL A 56 -6.89 -8.13 -1.13
CA VAL A 56 -6.05 -8.53 -2.27
C VAL A 56 -4.89 -7.55 -2.42
N LEU A 57 -3.66 -8.06 -2.51
CA LEU A 57 -2.48 -7.25 -2.79
C LEU A 57 -2.55 -6.76 -4.25
N VAL A 58 -2.58 -5.44 -4.44
CA VAL A 58 -2.57 -4.84 -5.78
C VAL A 58 -1.18 -4.37 -6.22
N GLY A 59 -0.24 -4.25 -5.28
CA GLY A 59 1.16 -3.96 -5.57
C GLY A 59 1.73 -2.80 -4.74
N GLY A 60 2.69 -2.08 -5.34
CA GLY A 60 3.39 -0.95 -4.75
C GLY A 60 2.85 0.39 -5.23
N ALA A 61 3.70 1.43 -5.17
CA ALA A 61 3.29 2.79 -5.49
C ALA A 61 3.01 2.99 -6.98
N ASP A 62 3.78 2.36 -7.87
CA ASP A 62 3.62 2.49 -9.32
C ASP A 62 2.35 1.76 -9.79
N GLU A 63 2.12 0.53 -9.30
CA GLU A 63 0.92 -0.25 -9.61
C GLU A 63 -0.34 0.44 -9.10
N THR A 64 -0.29 1.00 -7.87
CA THR A 64 -1.42 1.75 -7.31
C THR A 64 -1.76 2.97 -8.16
N GLU A 65 -0.76 3.74 -8.60
CA GLU A 65 -0.99 4.90 -9.48
C GLU A 65 -1.53 4.50 -10.86
N ALA A 66 -1.07 3.37 -11.40
CA ALA A 66 -1.59 2.84 -12.65
C ALA A 66 -3.06 2.39 -12.53
N LEU A 67 -3.44 1.76 -11.41
CA LEU A 67 -4.81 1.35 -11.13
C LEU A 67 -5.75 2.54 -10.90
N ILE A 68 -5.27 3.60 -10.25
CA ILE A 68 -6.02 4.85 -10.11
C ILE A 68 -6.25 5.48 -11.48
N ARG A 69 -5.20 5.55 -12.32
CA ARG A 69 -5.30 6.19 -13.65
C ARG A 69 -6.21 5.43 -14.60
N SER A 70 -6.26 4.10 -14.52
CA SER A 70 -7.16 3.26 -15.33
C SER A 70 -8.61 3.26 -14.82
N GLY A 71 -8.85 3.75 -13.59
CA GLY A 71 -10.15 3.62 -12.93
C GLY A 71 -10.48 2.18 -12.51
N GLU A 72 -9.52 1.26 -12.61
CA GLU A 72 -9.70 -0.13 -12.19
C GLU A 72 -9.69 -0.25 -10.67
N LEU A 73 -9.00 0.65 -9.95
CA LEU A 73 -8.96 0.62 -8.50
C LEU A 73 -10.36 0.75 -7.87
N ASP A 74 -11.24 1.54 -8.47
CA ASP A 74 -12.63 1.70 -8.01
C ASP A 74 -13.49 0.45 -8.28
N LYS A 75 -13.10 -0.38 -9.25
CA LYS A 75 -13.78 -1.65 -9.56
C LYS A 75 -13.38 -2.78 -8.62
N VAL A 76 -12.15 -2.73 -8.10
CA VAL A 76 -11.70 -3.67 -7.07
C VAL A 76 -12.00 -3.18 -5.65
N ALA A 77 -12.23 -1.88 -5.44
CA ALA A 77 -12.73 -1.33 -4.18
C ALA A 77 -14.23 -1.68 -4.01
N PRO A 78 -14.69 -1.93 -2.77
CA PRO A 78 -16.10 -2.24 -2.57
C PRO A 78 -16.92 -0.97 -2.84
N ALA A 79 -18.11 -1.14 -3.44
CA ALA A 79 -19.08 -0.05 -3.49
C ALA A 79 -19.48 0.29 -2.04
N SER A 80 -19.23 1.54 -1.65
CA SER A 80 -19.70 2.11 -0.37
C SER A 80 -21.22 2.18 -0.32
#